data_AF-A0A418VED9-F1
#
_entry.id   AF-A0A418VED9-F1
#
_cell.length_a   1.000
_cell.length_b   1.000
_cell.length_c   1.000
_cell.angle_alpha   90.00
_cell.angle_beta   90.00
_cell.angle_gamma   90.00
#
_symmetry.space_group_name_H-M   'P 1'
#
loop_
_entity.id
_entity.type
_entity.pdbx_description
1 polymer ?
#
loop_
_entity_poly.entity_id
_entity_poly.type
_entity_poly.pdbx_seq_one_letter_code
_entity_poly.pdbx_strand_id
1 'polypeptide(L)' 'MSCKGKKPEPTTRRGQILQQVRGNVWLVNIPGVGVIQAQGQNASLRPTMTVTAVQAGGSWRVV' A
#
# COMPACT_ATOMS: atom_id res chain seq x y z
N MET A 1 34.40 1.47 -9.29
CA MET A 1 33.28 2.08 -8.53
C MET A 1 31.98 1.45 -9.03
N SER A 2 31.55 0.33 -8.45
CA SER A 2 30.29 -0.29 -8.83
C SER A 2 29.16 0.36 -8.05
N CYS A 3 28.28 1.06 -8.76
CA CYS A 3 27.00 1.50 -8.25
C CYS A 3 26.20 0.26 -7.80
N LYS A 4 26.33 -0.14 -6.53
CA LYS A 4 25.37 -1.03 -5.88
C LYS A 4 24.03 -0.32 -5.97
N GLY A 5 23.22 -0.72 -6.93
CA GLY A 5 21.85 -0.25 -7.09
C GLY A 5 21.15 -0.44 -5.75
N LYS A 6 20.99 0.65 -5.00
CA LYS A 6 20.11 0.68 -3.84
C LYS A 6 18.73 0.43 -4.40
N LYS A 7 18.27 -0.82 -4.33
CA LYS A 7 16.88 -1.18 -4.53
C LYS A 7 16.11 -0.20 -3.64
N PRO A 8 15.26 0.69 -4.20
CA PRO A 8 14.61 1.70 -3.39
C PRO A 8 13.94 1.00 -2.21
N GLU A 9 14.33 1.39 -1.00
CA GLU A 9 13.78 0.77 0.20
C GLU A 9 12.26 0.93 0.16
N PRO A 10 11.49 -0.14 0.46
CA PRO A 10 10.05 -0.07 0.43
C PRO A 10 9.58 1.05 1.35
N THR A 11 8.82 2.01 0.81
CA THR A 11 8.28 3.09 1.63
C THR A 11 7.02 2.59 2.32
N THR A 12 7.10 2.46 3.63
CA THR A 12 5.99 2.02 4.47
C THR A 12 5.22 3.21 5.03
N ARG A 13 3.90 3.22 4.86
CA ARG A 13 3.00 4.27 5.35
C ARG A 13 1.76 3.66 5.98
N ARG A 14 1.20 4.31 6.99
CA ARG A 14 -0.11 3.93 7.54
C ARG A 14 -1.22 4.65 6.79
N GLY A 15 -2.32 3.95 6.57
CA GLY A 15 -3.51 4.50 5.94
C GLY A 15 -4.77 3.79 6.40
N GLN A 16 -5.90 4.27 5.93
CA GLN A 16 -7.20 3.71 6.24
C GLN A 16 -7.86 3.20 4.96
N ILE A 17 -8.40 1.98 5.01
CA ILE A 17 -9.16 1.44 3.90
C ILE A 17 -10.43 2.26 3.71
N LEU A 18 -10.71 2.64 2.47
CA LEU A 18 -11.95 3.27 2.08
C LEU A 18 -12.94 2.22 1.57
N GLN A 19 -12.56 1.46 0.52
CA GLN A 19 -13.42 0.47 -0.12
C GLN A 19 -12.64 -0.54 -0.95
N GLN A 20 -13.27 -1.67 -1.26
CA GLN A 20 -12.75 -2.67 -2.21
C GLN A 20 -13.09 -2.25 -3.64
N VAL A 21 -12.13 -2.31 -4.55
CA VAL A 21 -12.33 -1.96 -5.96
C VAL A 21 -12.65 -3.20 -6.78
N ARG A 22 -11.78 -4.21 -6.72
CA ARG A 22 -11.91 -5.47 -7.45
C ARG A 22 -11.05 -6.55 -6.82
N GLY A 23 -11.58 -7.75 -6.63
CA GLY A 23 -10.84 -8.85 -5.99
C GLY A 23 -10.12 -8.35 -4.73
N ASN A 24 -8.81 -8.56 -4.63
CA ASN A 24 -8.04 -8.10 -3.47
C ASN A 24 -7.46 -6.68 -3.62
N VAL A 25 -8.00 -5.81 -4.47
CA VAL A 25 -7.53 -4.42 -4.62
C VAL A 25 -8.42 -3.48 -3.82
N TRP A 26 -7.79 -2.63 -3.00
CA TRP A 26 -8.45 -1.71 -2.08
C TRP A 26 -8.00 -0.27 -2.31
N LEU A 27 -8.92 0.67 -2.12
CA LEU A 27 -8.57 2.08 -1.95
C LEU A 27 -8.15 2.33 -0.52
N VAL A 28 -6.99 2.93 -0.34
CA VAL A 28 -6.43 3.29 0.97
C VAL A 28 -6.13 4.78 0.98
N ASN A 29 -6.70 5.49 1.94
CA ASN A 29 -6.33 6.88 2.19
C ASN A 29 -5.10 6.92 3.10
N ILE A 30 -3.99 7.47 2.61
CA ILE A 30 -2.76 7.64 3.37
C ILE A 30 -2.55 9.13 3.64
N PRO A 31 -2.52 9.58 4.91
CA PRO A 31 -2.21 10.97 5.24
C PRO A 31 -0.87 11.41 4.64
N GLY A 32 -0.88 12.53 3.90
CA GLY A 32 0.30 13.08 3.23
C GLY A 32 0.67 12.45 1.87
N VAL A 33 -0.04 11.40 1.44
CA VAL A 33 0.10 10.80 0.09
C VAL A 33 -1.20 10.93 -0.70
N GLY A 34 -2.35 10.77 -0.04
CA GLY A 34 -3.68 10.77 -0.65
C GLY A 34 -4.25 9.36 -0.80
N VAL A 35 -5.25 9.22 -1.68
CA VAL A 35 -5.91 7.95 -1.94
C VAL A 35 -5.09 7.16 -2.97
N ILE A 36 -4.72 5.93 -2.60
CA ILE A 36 -3.97 5.00 -3.44
C ILE A 36 -4.77 3.72 -3.68
N GLN A 37 -4.42 3.00 -4.74
CA GLN A 37 -4.84 1.61 -4.91
C GLN A 37 -3.74 0.70 -4.37
N ALA A 38 -4.10 -0.18 -3.44
CA ALA A 38 -3.17 -1.15 -2.86
C ALA A 38 -3.73 -2.57 -2.96
N GLN A 39 -2.86 -3.52 -3.25
CA GLN A 39 -3.23 -4.94 -3.24
C GLN A 39 -3.19 -5.47 -1.81
N GLY A 40 -4.34 -5.94 -1.32
CA GLY A 40 -4.49 -6.65 -0.06
C GLY A 40 -3.91 -8.05 -0.13
N GLN A 41 -3.08 -8.40 0.84
CA GLN A 41 -2.64 -9.80 1.02
C GLN A 41 -3.65 -10.63 1.81
N ASN A 42 -4.45 -9.99 2.67
CA ASN A 42 -5.45 -10.66 3.50
C ASN A 42 -6.87 -10.44 2.97
N ALA A 43 -7.66 -11.51 2.93
CA ALA A 43 -9.08 -11.45 2.57
C ALA A 43 -9.94 -10.73 3.64
N SER A 44 -9.41 -10.54 4.86
CA SER A 44 -10.12 -9.94 6.00
C SER A 44 -10.07 -8.41 6.06
N LEU A 45 -9.53 -7.77 5.03
CA LEU A 45 -9.54 -6.31 4.92
C LEU A 45 -10.98 -5.80 4.79
N ARG A 46 -11.25 -4.65 5.40
CA ARG A 46 -12.58 -4.04 5.42
C ARG A 46 -12.48 -2.52 5.43
N PRO A 47 -13.52 -1.80 4.96
CA PRO A 47 -13.61 -0.35 5.09
C PRO A 47 -13.30 0.13 6.52
N THR A 48 -12.74 1.32 6.61
CA THR A 48 -12.30 2.02 7.83
C THR A 48 -11.20 1.33 8.64
N MET A 49 -10.70 0.18 8.21
CA MET A 49 -9.59 -0.50 8.86
C MET A 49 -8.29 0.27 8.65
N THR A 50 -7.56 0.53 9.73
CA THR A 50 -6.19 1.06 9.66
C THR A 50 -5.25 -0.05 9.23
N VAL A 51 -4.45 0.22 8.21
CA VAL A 51 -3.54 -0.75 7.59
C VAL A 51 -2.19 -0.13 7.30
N THR A 52 -1.20 -1.00 7.11
CA THR A 52 0.13 -0.60 6.66
C THR A 52 0.21 -0.83 5.15
N ALA A 53 0.47 0.23 4.39
CA ALA A 53 0.71 0.16 2.96
C ALA A 53 2.21 0.28 2.68
N VAL A 54 2.72 -0.61 1.84
CA VAL A 54 4.12 -0.67 1.42
C VAL A 54 4.20 -0.37 -0.06
N GLN A 55 4.97 0.66 -0.43
CA GLN A 55 5.28 0.96 -1.82
C GLN A 55 6.59 0.27 -2.22
N ALA A 56 6.53 -0.61 -3.22
CA ALA A 56 7.70 -1.27 -3.79
C ALA A 56 7.60 -1.26 -5.33
N GLY A 57 8.63 -0.74 -6.00
CA GLY A 57 8.69 -0.71 -7.47
C GLY A 57 7.52 0.03 -8.12
N GLY A 58 7.01 1.08 -7.49
CA GLY A 58 5.88 1.89 -7.99
C GLY A 58 4.49 1.33 -7.70
N SER A 59 4.38 0.15 -7.08
CA SER A 59 3.10 -0.46 -6.69
C SER A 59 2.90 -0.46 -5.17
N TRP A 60 1.66 -0.31 -4.72
CA TRP A 60 1.31 -0.36 -3.30
C TRP A 60 0.68 -1.70 -2.91
N ARG A 61 1.05 -2.19 -1.71
CA ARG A 61 0.51 -3.41 -1.12
C ARG A 61 0.13 -3.16 0.32
N VAL A 62 -0.98 -3.75 0.77
CA VAL A 62 -1.36 -3.77 2.18
C VAL A 62 -0.76 -5.00 2.85
N VAL A 63 -0.07 -4.78 3.97
CA VAL A 63 0.49 -5.81 4.86
C VAL A 63 -0.17 -5.77 6.23
#